data_AF-A0A2A4EWA2-F1
#
_entry.id   AF-A0A2A4EWA2-F1
#
_cell.length_a   1.000
_cell.length_b   1.000
_cell.length_c   1.000
_cell.angle_alpha   90.00
_cell.angle_beta   90.00
_cell.angle_gamma   90.00
#
_symmetry.space_group_name_H-M   'P 1'
#
loop_
_entity.id
_entity.type
_entity.pdbx_description
1 polymer ?
#
loop_
_entity_poly.entity_id
_entity_poly.type
_entity_poly.pdbx_seq_one_letter_code
_entity_poly.pdbx_strand_id
1 'polypeptide(L)'
;MDCNEARELLGADVDRELPAPDAMRIQRHVDACDACRRERDRIVALGQAVRQAEYHRAPDALRARILAGLPAAQAEPRVAARGPGW
;
A
#
# COMPACT_ATOMS: atom_id res chain seq x y z
N MET A 1 -11.81 2.30 19.52
CA MET A 1 -12.57 1.55 18.51
C MET A 1 -12.82 0.16 19.01
N ASP A 2 -14.03 -0.33 18.74
CA ASP A 2 -14.38 -1.73 18.96
C ASP A 2 -13.93 -2.61 17.76
N CYS A 3 -14.14 -3.91 17.87
CA CYS A 3 -13.71 -4.85 16.84
C CYS A 3 -14.50 -4.75 15.54
N ASN A 4 -15.74 -4.25 15.57
CA ASN A 4 -16.56 -4.11 14.37
C ASN A 4 -16.05 -2.92 13.55
N GLU A 5 -15.88 -1.76 14.20
CA GLU A 5 -15.28 -0.57 13.60
C GLU A 5 -13.87 -0.87 13.07
N ALA A 6 -13.07 -1.64 13.82
CA ALA A 6 -11.74 -2.05 13.35
C ALA A 6 -11.81 -2.90 12.08
N ARG A 7 -12.67 -3.93 12.05
CA ARG A 7 -12.79 -4.86 10.91
C ARG A 7 -13.19 -4.17 9.61
N GLU A 8 -14.06 -3.17 9.67
CA GLU A 8 -14.46 -2.38 8.50
C GLU A 8 -13.30 -1.59 7.88
N LEU A 9 -12.30 -1.21 8.69
CA LEU A 9 -11.18 -0.37 8.29
C LEU A 9 -9.87 -1.16 8.02
N LEU A 10 -9.81 -2.45 8.34
CA LEU A 10 -8.59 -3.26 8.17
C LEU A 10 -8.13 -3.32 6.71
N GLY A 11 -9.06 -3.39 5.74
CA GLY A 11 -8.71 -3.38 4.31
C GLY A 11 -8.00 -2.08 3.92
N ALA A 12 -8.62 -0.95 4.25
CA ALA A 12 -8.06 0.38 3.99
C ALA A 12 -6.71 0.60 4.72
N ASP A 13 -6.52 0.04 5.91
CA ASP A 13 -5.21 0.06 6.61
C ASP A 13 -4.15 -0.69 5.81
N VAL A 14 -4.45 -1.92 5.38
CA VAL A 14 -3.53 -2.76 4.58
C VAL A 14 -3.16 -2.08 3.26
N ASP A 15 -4.11 -1.41 2.62
CA ASP A 15 -3.90 -0.69 1.36
C ASP A 15 -3.27 0.72 1.55
N ARG A 16 -3.06 1.14 2.81
CA ARG A 16 -2.54 2.46 3.21
C ARG A 16 -3.41 3.63 2.73
N GLU A 17 -4.72 3.44 2.76
CA GLU A 17 -5.73 4.42 2.34
C GLU A 17 -6.29 5.22 3.51
N LEU A 18 -6.00 4.82 4.75
CA LEU A 18 -6.43 5.54 5.94
C LEU A 18 -5.65 6.84 6.16
N PRO A 19 -6.34 7.92 6.60
CA PRO A 19 -5.67 9.07 7.20
C PRO A 19 -4.80 8.66 8.40
N ALA A 20 -3.73 9.40 8.65
CA ALA A 20 -2.77 9.07 9.71
C ALA A 20 -3.40 8.86 11.11
N PRO A 21 -4.40 9.66 11.56
CA PRO A 21 -5.06 9.41 12.84
C PRO A 21 -5.76 8.05 12.89
N ASP A 22 -6.39 7.63 11.79
CA ASP A 22 -7.16 6.38 11.71
C ASP A 22 -6.24 5.17 11.64
N ALA A 23 -5.17 5.25 10.85
CA ALA A 23 -4.13 4.23 10.81
C ALA A 23 -3.54 3.99 12.21
N MET A 24 -3.25 5.06 12.98
CA MET A 24 -2.74 4.92 14.35
C MET A 24 -3.75 4.27 15.30
N ARG A 25 -5.04 4.60 15.18
CA ARG A 25 -6.10 3.99 16.00
C ARG A 25 -6.25 2.50 15.69
N ILE A 26 -6.19 2.12 14.40
CA ILE A 26 -6.23 0.73 13.94
C ILE A 26 -5.02 -0.04 14.43
N GLN A 27 -3.81 0.50 14.25
CA GLN A 27 -2.57 -0.14 14.67
C GLN A 27 -2.60 -0.47 16.17
N ARG A 28 -2.97 0.51 17.02
CA ARG A 28 -3.12 0.28 18.46
C ARG A 28 -4.13 -0.83 18.78
N HIS A 29 -5.24 -0.91 18.05
CA HIS A 29 -6.24 -1.95 18.28
C HIS A 29 -5.72 -3.33 17.86
N VAL A 30 -5.13 -3.44 16.68
CA VAL A 30 -4.52 -4.68 16.17
C VAL A 30 -3.43 -5.18 17.12
N ASP A 31 -2.64 -4.26 17.71
CA ASP A 31 -1.60 -4.61 18.66
C ASP A 31 -2.13 -5.19 19.99
N ALA A 32 -3.37 -4.87 20.35
CA ALA A 32 -4.00 -5.34 21.58
C ALA A 32 -5.04 -6.46 21.38
N CYS A 33 -5.40 -6.80 20.13
CA CYS A 33 -6.52 -7.71 19.83
C CYS A 33 -6.10 -8.81 18.84
N ASP A 34 -5.92 -10.03 19.33
CA ASP A 34 -5.52 -11.18 18.52
C ASP A 34 -6.52 -11.53 17.41
N ALA A 35 -7.83 -11.30 17.65
CA ALA A 35 -8.85 -11.56 16.63
C ALA A 35 -8.69 -10.63 15.43
N CYS A 36 -8.47 -9.33 15.68
CA CYS A 36 -8.26 -8.35 14.62
C CYS A 36 -6.87 -8.49 13.97
N ARG A 37 -5.85 -8.92 14.72
CA ARG A 37 -4.55 -9.27 14.16
C ARG A 37 -4.66 -10.41 13.14
N ARG A 38 -5.31 -11.51 13.51
CA ARG A 38 -5.54 -12.65 12.59
C ARG A 38 -6.34 -12.25 11.36
N GLU A 39 -7.31 -11.36 11.51
CA GLU A 39 -8.09 -10.87 10.38
C GLU A 39 -7.23 -10.04 9.42
N ARG A 40 -6.42 -9.13 9.96
CA ARG A 40 -5.45 -8.36 9.16
C ARG A 40 -4.48 -9.27 8.42
N ASP A 41 -3.96 -10.30 9.09
CA ASP A 41 -3.04 -11.26 8.48
C ASP A 41 -3.69 -12.03 7.31
N ARG A 42 -4.99 -12.36 7.40
CA ARG A 42 -5.75 -12.98 6.29
C ARG A 42 -5.85 -12.04 5.08
N ILE A 43 -6.14 -10.76 5.31
CA ILE A 43 -6.23 -9.75 4.24
C ILE A 43 -4.86 -9.61 3.55
N VAL A 44 -3.77 -9.53 4.33
CA VAL A 44 -2.40 -9.48 3.79
C VAL A 44 -2.08 -10.73 2.98
N ALA A 45 -2.40 -11.92 3.50
CA ALA A 45 -2.16 -13.19 2.81
C ALA A 45 -2.96 -13.29 1.50
N LEU A 46 -4.21 -12.84 1.48
CA LEU A 46 -5.02 -12.75 0.26
C LEU A 46 -4.35 -11.84 -0.78
N GLY A 47 -3.92 -10.64 -0.36
CA GLY A 47 -3.21 -9.71 -1.25
C GLY A 47 -1.88 -10.26 -1.78
N GLN A 48 -1.18 -11.10 -1.00
CA GLN A 48 0.01 -11.81 -1.47
C GLN A 48 -0.35 -12.88 -2.51
N ALA A 49 -1.38 -13.69 -2.25
CA ALA A 49 -1.83 -14.72 -3.18
C ALA A 49 -2.27 -14.15 -4.53
N VAL A 50 -3.02 -13.04 -4.53
CA VAL A 50 -3.43 -12.36 -5.77
C VAL A 50 -2.22 -11.87 -6.56
N ARG A 51 -1.16 -11.36 -5.90
CA ARG A 51 0.07 -10.91 -6.57
C ARG A 51 0.89 -12.05 -7.19
N GLN A 52 0.68 -13.29 -6.74
CA GLN A 52 1.31 -14.48 -7.33
C GLN A 52 0.54 -15.03 -8.55
N ALA A 53 -0.64 -14.48 -8.87
CA ALA A 53 -1.37 -14.84 -10.07
C ALA A 53 -0.59 -14.46 -11.34
N GLU A 54 -1.03 -15.00 -12.48
CA GLU A 54 -0.40 -14.70 -13.77
C GLU A 54 -0.35 -13.18 -14.02
N TYR A 55 0.85 -12.67 -14.22
CA TYR A 55 1.05 -11.25 -14.49
C TYR A 55 0.73 -10.93 -15.95
N HIS A 56 -0.38 -10.25 -16.18
CA HIS A 56 -0.74 -9.77 -17.52
C HIS A 56 0.13 -8.57 -17.91
N ARG A 57 1.00 -8.77 -18.90
CA ARG A 57 1.89 -7.71 -19.41
C ARG A 57 1.10 -6.64 -20.16
N ALA A 58 1.35 -5.39 -19.82
CA ALA A 58 0.85 -4.25 -20.60
C ALA A 58 1.46 -4.25 -22.02
N PRO A 59 0.68 -3.99 -23.08
CA PRO A 59 1.19 -3.89 -24.44
C PRO A 59 2.20 -2.75 -24.62
N ASP A 60 3.20 -2.92 -25.48
CA ASP A 60 4.22 -1.89 -25.76
C ASP A 60 3.63 -0.59 -26.29
N ALA A 61 2.52 -0.67 -27.03
CA ALA A 61 1.80 0.51 -27.50
C ALA A 61 1.28 1.39 -26.33
N LEU A 62 0.87 0.80 -25.21
CA LEU A 62 0.46 1.55 -24.03
C LEU A 62 1.66 2.27 -23.40
N ARG A 63 2.80 1.57 -23.29
CA ARG A 63 4.06 2.16 -22.80
C ARG A 63 4.47 3.36 -23.67
N ALA A 64 4.46 3.22 -24.99
CA ALA A 64 4.83 4.30 -25.91
C ALA A 64 3.92 5.54 -25.73
N ARG A 65 2.60 5.33 -25.60
CA ARG A 65 1.64 6.41 -25.35
C ARG A 65 1.88 7.13 -24.03
N ILE A 66 2.17 6.39 -22.95
CA ILE A 66 2.49 6.98 -21.65
C ILE A 66 3.75 7.85 -21.77
N LEU A 67 4.83 7.31 -22.35
CA LEU A 67 6.10 8.05 -22.50
C LEU A 67 5.94 9.32 -23.34
N ALA A 68 5.15 9.29 -24.40
CA ALA A 68 4.87 10.46 -25.23
C ALA A 68 4.04 11.54 -24.51
N GLY A 69 3.23 11.15 -23.51
CA GLY A 69 2.38 12.06 -22.74
C GLY A 69 3.02 12.61 -21.46
N LEU A 70 4.18 12.09 -21.05
CA LEU A 70 4.90 12.64 -19.90
C LEU A 70 5.50 14.00 -20.28
N PRO A 71 5.40 15.02 -19.41
CA PRO A 71 6.14 16.26 -19.60
C PRO A 71 7.63 15.91 -19.71
N ALA A 72 8.36 16.61 -20.59
CA ALA A 72 9.81 16.48 -20.64
C ALA A 72 10.32 16.67 -19.21
N ALA A 73 11.00 15.65 -18.67
CA ALA A 73 11.54 15.70 -17.33
C ALA A 73 12.46 16.92 -17.27
N GLN A 74 12.00 17.98 -16.64
CA GLN A 74 12.87 19.06 -16.24
C GLN A 74 13.83 18.37 -15.29
N ALA A 75 15.09 18.24 -15.72
CA ALA A 75 16.14 17.65 -14.92
C ALA A 75 16.40 18.62 -13.76
N GLU A 76 15.52 18.61 -12.76
CA GLU A 76 15.88 19.14 -11.46
C GLU A 76 17.04 18.29 -10.97
N PRO A 77 18.18 18.90 -10.61
CA PRO A 77 19.32 18.15 -10.11
C PRO A 77 18.82 17.33 -8.94
N ARG A 78 18.86 16.01 -9.09
CA ARG A 78 18.50 15.07 -8.03
C ARG A 78 19.45 15.36 -6.87
N VAL A 79 19.01 16.15 -5.90
CA VAL A 79 19.76 16.41 -4.67
C VAL A 79 20.03 15.03 -4.11
N ALA A 80 21.29 14.62 -4.14
CA ALA A 80 21.69 13.30 -3.68
C ALA A 80 21.23 13.17 -2.24
N ALA A 81 20.18 12.36 -2.03
CA ALA A 81 19.74 12.02 -0.69
C ALA A 81 20.90 11.27 -0.03
N ARG A 82 21.66 11.98 0.80
CA ARG A 82 22.54 11.38 1.80
C ARG A 82 21.64 10.74 2.85
N GLY A 83 21.19 9.51 2.58
CA GLY A 83 20.62 8.68 3.65
C GLY A 83 21.75 8.20 4.56
N PRO A 84 21.60 8.22 5.89
CA PRO A 84 22.46 7.44 6.76
C PRO A 84 22.14 5.96 6.52
N GLY A 85 23.19 5.19 6.20
CA GLY A 85 23.10 3.74 6.06
C GLY A 85 22.86 3.08 7.40
N TRP A 86 21.70 2.43 7.52
CA TRP A 86 21.41 1.29 8.37
C TRP A 86 20.39 0.42 7.64
#